data_AF-A0AAV2W1B7-F1
#
_entry.id   AF-A0AAV2W1B7-F1
#
_cell.length_a   1.000
_cell.length_b   1.000
_cell.length_c   1.000
_cell.angle_alpha   90.00
_cell.angle_beta   90.00
_cell.angle_gamma   90.00
#
_symmetry.space_group_name_H-M   'P 1'
#
loop_
_entity.id
_entity.type
_entity.pdbx_description
1 polymer ?
#
loop_
_entity_poly.entity_id
_entity_poly.type
_entity_poly.pdbx_seq_one_letter_code
_entity_poly.pdbx_strand_id
1 'polypeptide(L)' 'MAKLRYKTTNWKHDNQALMNRGSLAFWIDEETISLWKQIKQGNRGRPRLFSDLATTTALMVKRVFSLKPSLDKC' A
#
# COMPACT_ATOMS: atom_id res chain seq x y z
N MET A 1 -27.71 5.44 -29.15
CA MET A 1 -26.26 5.73 -29.19
C MET A 1 -25.50 4.56 -28.59
N ALA A 2 -24.60 3.94 -29.34
CA ALA A 2 -23.84 2.78 -28.84
C ALA A 2 -22.74 3.23 -27.86
N LYS A 3 -22.69 2.63 -26.67
CA LYS A 3 -21.69 2.93 -25.65
C LYS A 3 -20.36 2.30 -26.07
N LEU A 4 -19.35 3.12 -26.37
CA LEU A 4 -17.98 2.65 -26.60
C LEU A 4 -17.49 1.92 -25.33
N ARG A 5 -17.31 0.60 -25.43
CA ARG A 5 -16.63 -0.20 -24.41
C ARG A 5 -15.13 -0.08 -24.64
N TYR A 6 -14.50 0.85 -23.92
CA TYR A 6 -13.05 0.93 -23.88
C TYR A 6 -12.50 -0.27 -23.11
N LYS A 7 -11.66 -1.07 -23.76
CA LYS A 7 -10.84 -2.12 -23.12
C LYS A 7 -9.49 -1.52 -22.80
N THR A 8 -9.12 -1.50 -21.53
CA THR A 8 -7.79 -1.05 -21.09
C THR A 8 -6.77 -2.17 -21.36
N THR A 9 -6.15 -2.17 -22.55
CA THR A 9 -5.14 -3.17 -22.95
C THR A 9 -3.75 -2.88 -22.37
N ASN A 10 -3.49 -1.64 -21.94
CA ASN A 10 -2.15 -1.17 -21.55
C ASN A 10 -1.92 -1.09 -20.01
N TRP A 11 -2.82 -1.64 -19.21
CA TRP A 11 -2.82 -1.47 -17.74
C TRP A 11 -1.47 -1.76 -17.08
N LYS A 12 -0.73 -2.77 -17.55
CA LYS A 12 0.59 -3.09 -16.99
C LYS A 12 1.62 -1.96 -17.16
N HIS A 13 1.68 -1.36 -18.34
CA HIS A 13 2.64 -0.29 -18.63
C HIS A 13 2.25 0.98 -17.86
N ASP A 14 0.97 1.32 -17.87
CA ASP A 14 0.45 2.50 -17.19
C ASP A 14 0.61 2.37 -15.65
N ASN A 15 0.39 1.18 -15.09
CA ASN A 15 0.58 0.91 -13.66
C ASN A 15 2.05 1.06 -13.23
N GLN A 16 3.01 0.67 -14.07
CA GLN A 16 4.43 0.86 -13.76
C GLN A 16 4.79 2.35 -13.73
N ALA A 17 4.26 3.16 -14.66
CA ALA A 17 4.43 4.61 -14.63
C ALA A 17 3.76 5.25 -13.40
N LEU A 18 2.62 4.73 -12.94
CA LEU A 18 1.97 5.18 -11.71
C LEU A 18 2.77 4.82 -10.45
N MET A 19 3.29 3.59 -10.38
CA MET A 19 4.17 3.15 -9.28
C MET A 19 5.41 4.05 -9.15
N ASN A 20 5.99 4.44 -10.28
CA ASN A 20 7.18 5.31 -10.32
C ASN A 20 6.88 6.76 -9.92
N ARG A 21 5.63 7.24 -10.01
CA ARG A 21 5.24 8.62 -9.65
C ARG A 21 5.11 8.86 -8.14
N GLY A 22 5.39 7.86 -7.31
CA GLY A 22 5.31 7.96 -5.85
C GLY A 22 6.11 6.90 -5.07
N SER A 23 7.11 6.25 -5.69
CA SER A 23 7.90 5.24 -5.01
C SER A 23 8.88 5.87 -4.01
N LEU A 24 8.77 5.51 -2.74
CA LEU A 24 9.71 5.88 -1.69
C LEU A 24 10.35 4.60 -1.15
N ALA A 25 11.68 4.57 -1.12
CA ALA A 25 12.46 3.49 -0.51
C ALA A 25 13.21 4.06 0.69
N PHE A 26 13.12 3.39 1.83
CA PHE A 26 13.88 3.72 3.03
C PHE A 26 14.31 2.44 3.74
N TRP A 27 15.44 2.54 4.44
CA TRP A 27 15.99 1.44 5.22
C TRP A 27 15.31 1.41 6.58
N ILE A 28 14.87 0.22 6.98
CA ILE A 28 14.31 -0.04 8.31
C ILE A 28 15.16 -1.13 8.93
N ASP A 29 15.50 -0.95 10.19
CA ASP A 29 16.25 -1.92 10.94
C ASP A 29 15.48 -3.26 11.05
N GLU A 30 16.21 -4.38 11.00
CA GLU A 30 15.61 -5.72 10.98
C GLU A 30 14.85 -6.04 12.27
N GLU A 31 15.29 -5.52 13.41
CA GLU A 31 14.59 -5.66 14.69
C GLU A 31 13.22 -4.97 14.62
N THR A 32 13.16 -3.80 13.98
CA THR A 32 11.90 -3.07 13.78
C THR A 32 10.95 -3.84 12.87
N ILE A 33 11.45 -4.47 11.80
CA ILE A 33 10.65 -5.34 10.91
C ILE A 33 10.06 -6.53 11.69
N SER A 34 10.82 -7.09 12.63
CA SER A 34 10.34 -8.19 13.47
C SER A 34 9.12 -7.77 14.32
N LEU A 35 9.13 -6.56 14.87
CA LEU A 35 8.07 -5.98 15.69
C LEU A 35 6.82 -5.56 14.89
N TRP A 36 6.95 -5.43 13.57
CA TRP A 36 5.84 -5.06 12.69
C TRP A 36 4.92 -6.23 12.37
N LYS A 37 5.40 -7.48 12.48
CA LYS A 37 4.58 -8.66 12.25
C LYS A 37 3.63 -8.87 13.43
N GLN A 38 2.33 -8.93 13.16
CA GLN A 38 1.38 -9.26 14.22
C GLN A 38 1.43 -10.76 14.53
N ILE A 39 1.42 -11.13 15.80
CA ILE A 39 1.18 -12.50 16.24
C ILE A 39 -0.25 -12.87 15.79
N LYS A 40 -0.42 -14.02 15.14
CA LYS A 40 -1.73 -14.52 14.72
C LYS A 40 -2.63 -14.64 15.94
N GLN A 41 -3.57 -13.72 16.09
CA GLN A 41 -4.63 -13.85 17.08
C GLN A 41 -5.70 -14.76 16.48
N GLY A 42 -6.09 -15.82 17.20
CA GLY A 42 -7.11 -16.79 16.79
C GLY A 42 -8.54 -16.23 16.73
N ASN A 43 -8.70 -14.92 16.57
CA ASN A 43 -9.97 -14.24 16.54
C ASN A 43 -10.66 -14.43 15.18
N ARG A 44 -12.00 -14.55 15.20
CA ARG A 44 -12.81 -14.58 13.97
C ARG A 44 -12.63 -13.28 13.18
N GLY A 45 -12.25 -13.40 11.90
CA GLY A 45 -12.06 -12.27 10.99
C GLY A 45 -10.76 -12.37 10.20
N ARG A 46 -10.48 -11.35 9.37
CA ARG A 46 -9.20 -11.28 8.64
C ARG A 46 -8.08 -11.02 9.66
N PRO A 47 -7.05 -11.90 9.73
CA PRO A 47 -5.90 -11.64 10.59
C PRO A 47 -5.25 -10.31 10.17
N ARG A 48 -5.02 -9.43 11.13
CA ARG A 48 -4.16 -8.27 10.92
C ARG A 48 -2.74 -8.79 10.69
N LEU A 49 -2.14 -8.38 9.57
CA LEU A 49 -0.78 -8.79 9.20
C LEU A 49 0.29 -7.90 9.84
N PHE A 50 -0.10 -6.66 10.17
CA PHE A 50 0.79 -5.61 10.68
C PHE A 50 0.34 -5.15 12.06
N SER A 51 1.30 -4.81 12.92
CA SER A 51 1.04 -4.22 14.23
C SER A 51 0.54 -2.78 14.13
N ASP A 52 -0.04 -2.28 15.22
CA ASP A 52 -0.50 -0.89 15.29
C ASP A 52 0.65 0.11 15.15
N LEU A 53 1.86 -0.27 15.61
CA LEU A 53 3.09 0.48 15.41
C LEU A 53 3.40 0.64 13.92
N ALA A 54 3.44 -0.47 13.18
CA ALA A 54 3.68 -0.45 11.73
C ALA A 54 2.66 0.40 10.97
N THR A 55 1.38 0.31 11.37
CA THR A 55 0.29 1.09 10.78
C THR A 55 0.47 2.58 11.03
N THR A 56 0.81 2.96 12.27
CA THR A 56 1.02 4.37 12.65
C THR A 56 2.23 4.95 11.94
N THR A 57 3.34 4.20 11.88
CA THR A 57 4.55 4.62 11.17
C THR A 57 4.27 4.84 9.67
N ALA A 58 3.51 3.96 9.02
CA ALA A 58 3.12 4.15 7.62
C ALA A 58 2.28 5.43 7.42
N LEU A 59 1.38 5.76 8.36
CA LEU A 59 0.62 7.01 8.33
C LEU A 59 1.50 8.24 8.54
N MET A 60 2.50 8.18 9.42
CA MET A 60 3.47 9.26 9.60
C MET A 60 4.29 9.48 8.33
N VAL A 61 4.83 8.42 7.72
CA VAL A 61 5.57 8.50 6.45
C VAL A 61 4.69 9.13 5.37
N LYS A 62 3.45 8.66 5.24
CA LYS A 62 2.48 9.26 4.31
C LYS A 62 2.30 10.76 4.54
N ARG A 63 2.22 11.18 5.80
CA ARG A 63 2.02 12.60 6.17
C ARG A 63 3.26 13.45 5.90
N VAL A 64 4.44 13.01 6.34
CA VAL A 64 5.72 13.74 6.20
C VAL A 64 6.07 13.95 4.74
N PHE A 65 5.94 12.90 3.93
CA PHE A 65 6.23 12.98 2.49
C PHE A 65 5.04 13.47 1.65
N SER A 66 3.94 13.86 2.30
CA SER A 66 2.72 14.33 1.63
C SER A 66 2.25 13.40 0.50
N LEU A 67 2.37 12.08 0.73
CA LEU A 67 2.04 11.08 -0.27
C LEU A 67 0.54 11.10 -0.54
N LYS A 68 0.17 11.29 -1.82
CA LYS A 68 -1.22 11.23 -2.23
C LYS A 68 -1.77 9.83 -1.99
N PRO A 69 -3.03 9.69 -1.52
CA PRO A 69 -3.68 8.40 -1.50
C PRO A 69 -3.70 7.85 -2.94
N SER A 70 -3.14 6.66 -3.14
CA SER A 70 -3.40 5.93 -4.38
C SER A 70 -4.90 5.69 -4.46
N LEU A 71 -5.56 6.27 -5.47
CA LEU A 71 -7.00 6.08 -5.69
C LEU A 71 -7.35 4.66 -6.19
N ASP A 72 -6.39 3.75 -6.21
CA ASP A 72 -6.60 2.39 -6.68
C ASP A 72 -7.04 1.48 -5.54
N LYS A 73 -8.32 1.59 -5.21
CA LYS A 73 -9.17 0.46 -4.82
C LYS A 73 -10.57 0.68 -5.36
N CYS A 74 -10.77 0.26 -6.61
CA CYS A 74 -11.95 -0.47 -7.12
C CYS A 74 -11.58 -1.08 -8.48
#